data_AF-A0A819GRY4-F1
#
_entry.id   AF-A0A819GRY4-F1
#
_cell.length_a   1.000
_cell.length_b   1.000
_cell.length_c   1.000
_cell.angle_alpha   90.00
_cell.angle_beta   90.00
_cell.angle_gamma   90.00
#
_symmetry.space_group_name_H-M   'P 1'
#
loop_
_entity.id
_entity.type
_entity.pdbx_description
1 polymer ?
#
loop_
_entity_poly.entity_id
_entity_poly.type
_entity_poly.pdbx_seq_one_letter_code
_entity_poly.pdbx_strand_id
1 'polypeptide(L)'
;MSADCFCFQHPSGSCLFGDDFVSLQDGSRKQMKDLRSGDKVYSVDKQGQIVKDEIIMILHGGSKTEGNSFFAPQMNLKNKESSYLAPFYTITTSFNQTITLTSDHSIMTYNLGEKRSTMVAANELKVNDYLLMAESGTQNPIPVSITSIELLYKTGFITPMTYTGTLLVNGIVASCYVKHHNKYNEMHTILYPFRLYYYLMKDIFRLTAEPFPIEMQVNSMVKEDEFYGHSIIRSMHQAKPIIKYIVQDLVFHTFLNI
;
A
#
# COMPACT_ATOMS: atom_id res chain seq x y z
N MET A 1 18.59 39.59 11.23
CA MET A 1 18.67 38.64 10.10
C MET A 1 19.16 37.30 10.64
N SER A 2 18.24 36.45 11.06
CA SER A 2 18.40 34.99 10.99
C SER A 2 17.00 34.46 10.71
N ALA A 3 16.80 33.95 9.50
CA ALA A 3 15.58 33.27 9.16
C ALA A 3 15.66 31.89 9.80
N ASP A 4 14.97 31.72 10.92
CA ASP A 4 14.64 30.40 11.45
C ASP A 4 13.68 29.76 10.43
N CYS A 5 14.29 29.05 9.48
CA CYS A 5 13.58 28.19 8.56
C CYS A 5 12.95 27.09 9.42
N PHE A 6 11.67 27.24 9.72
CA PHE A 6 10.82 26.17 10.24
C PHE A 6 10.94 24.99 9.27
N CYS A 7 11.85 24.07 9.58
CA CYS A 7 11.94 22.78 8.92
C CYS A 7 10.56 22.15 9.00
N PHE A 8 9.92 22.05 7.85
CA PHE A 8 8.67 21.33 7.63
C PHE A 8 8.73 20.00 8.39
N GLN A 9 7.90 19.90 9.43
CA GLN A 9 7.65 18.65 10.14
C GLN A 9 7.23 17.62 9.10
N HIS A 10 8.12 16.64 8.92
CA HIS A 10 8.01 15.56 7.96
C HIS A 10 6.62 14.92 8.03
N PRO A 11 5.87 14.82 6.92
CA PRO A 11 4.95 13.72 6.78
C PRO A 11 5.83 12.51 6.51
N SER A 12 6.30 11.85 7.56
CA SER A 12 6.89 10.51 7.53
C SER A 12 5.79 9.50 7.20
N GLY A 13 5.08 9.74 6.09
CA GLY A 13 4.07 8.84 5.55
C GLY A 13 4.75 7.81 4.67
N SER A 14 4.58 6.54 4.99
CA SER A 14 5.01 5.41 4.18
C SER A 14 4.31 5.36 2.84
N CYS A 15 4.96 5.83 1.79
CA CYS A 15 4.28 5.93 0.51
C CYS A 15 5.17 5.55 -0.68
N LEU A 16 4.48 5.04 -1.70
CA LEU A 16 4.99 4.88 -3.05
C LEU A 16 4.63 6.12 -3.87
N PHE A 17 5.45 6.43 -4.87
CA PHE A 17 5.23 7.58 -5.73
C PHE A 17 4.03 7.36 -6.67
N GLY A 18 3.15 8.35 -6.76
CA GLY A 18 1.87 8.21 -7.48
C GLY A 18 2.00 8.05 -9.00
N ASP A 19 3.08 8.53 -9.61
CA ASP A 19 3.27 8.47 -11.07
C ASP A 19 4.01 7.21 -11.55
N ASP A 20 4.50 6.37 -10.62
CA ASP A 20 5.00 5.03 -10.97
C ASP A 20 3.85 4.15 -11.51
N PHE A 21 4.18 3.03 -12.15
CA PHE A 21 3.19 2.17 -12.80
C PHE A 21 3.13 0.77 -12.18
N VAL A 22 1.94 0.18 -12.21
CA VAL A 22 1.70 -1.23 -11.93
C VAL A 22 1.30 -1.95 -13.21
N SER A 23 1.87 -3.13 -13.42
CA SER A 23 1.41 -4.06 -14.45
C SER A 23 0.17 -4.83 -13.96
N LEU A 24 -0.93 -4.71 -14.69
CA LEU A 24 -2.18 -5.41 -14.39
C LEU A 24 -2.20 -6.81 -15.00
N GLN A 25 -3.10 -7.66 -14.52
CA GLN A 25 -3.22 -9.06 -15.00
C GLN A 25 -3.73 -9.16 -16.44
N ASP A 26 -4.38 -8.13 -16.98
CA ASP A 26 -4.83 -8.06 -18.37
C ASP A 26 -3.72 -7.60 -19.35
N GLY A 27 -2.50 -7.38 -18.85
CA GLY A 27 -1.35 -6.91 -19.63
C GLY A 27 -1.26 -5.40 -19.77
N SER A 28 -2.28 -4.65 -19.32
CA SER A 28 -2.23 -3.19 -19.29
C SER A 28 -1.36 -2.67 -18.13
N ARG A 29 -1.06 -1.37 -18.16
CA ARG A 29 -0.37 -0.65 -17.09
C ARG A 29 -1.26 0.45 -16.56
N LYS A 30 -1.19 0.68 -15.25
CA LYS A 30 -1.95 1.73 -14.55
C LYS A 30 -1.02 2.52 -13.65
N GLN A 31 -1.19 3.84 -13.58
CA GLN A 31 -0.43 4.65 -12.63
C GLN A 31 -0.84 4.30 -11.20
N MET A 32 0.12 4.32 -10.29
CA MET A 32 -0.07 4.03 -8.88
C MET A 32 -1.21 4.88 -8.30
N LYS A 33 -1.26 6.18 -8.58
CA LYS A 33 -2.31 7.10 -8.11
C LYS A 33 -3.72 6.79 -8.62
N ASP A 34 -3.84 6.03 -9.70
CA ASP A 34 -5.10 5.67 -10.33
C ASP A 34 -5.60 4.28 -9.92
N LEU A 35 -4.85 3.56 -9.06
CA LEU A 35 -5.24 2.26 -8.53
C LEU A 35 -6.52 2.37 -7.70
N ARG A 36 -7.36 1.34 -7.83
CA ARG A 36 -8.64 1.20 -7.11
C ARG A 36 -8.76 -0.20 -6.54
N SER A 37 -9.64 -0.37 -5.55
CA SER A 37 -9.94 -1.71 -5.07
C SER A 37 -10.50 -2.57 -6.20
N GLY A 38 -10.15 -3.85 -6.18
CA GLY A 38 -10.51 -4.80 -7.24
C GLY A 38 -9.54 -4.83 -8.42
N ASP A 39 -8.61 -3.87 -8.53
CA ASP A 39 -7.58 -3.90 -9.59
C ASP A 39 -6.74 -5.17 -9.48
N LYS A 40 -6.72 -5.95 -10.56
CA LYS A 40 -6.02 -7.24 -10.64
C LYS A 40 -4.55 -7.00 -10.96
N VAL A 41 -3.68 -7.37 -10.02
CA VAL A 41 -2.25 -7.09 -10.08
C VAL A 41 -1.43 -8.37 -9.92
N TYR A 42 -0.12 -8.27 -10.15
CA TYR A 42 0.84 -9.29 -9.76
C TYR A 42 1.57 -8.89 -8.49
N SER A 43 1.94 -9.90 -7.71
CA SER A 43 2.63 -9.77 -6.45
C SER A 43 3.64 -10.90 -6.24
N VAL A 44 4.42 -10.83 -5.16
CA VAL A 44 5.33 -11.89 -4.74
C VAL A 44 4.95 -12.40 -3.36
N ASP A 45 4.74 -13.71 -3.25
CA ASP A 45 4.35 -14.36 -2.00
C ASP A 45 5.53 -14.59 -1.04
N LYS A 46 5.27 -15.22 0.10
CA LYS A 46 6.29 -15.53 1.11
C LYS A 46 7.33 -16.54 0.64
N GLN A 47 7.01 -17.31 -0.41
CA GLN A 47 7.89 -18.28 -1.04
C GLN A 47 8.75 -17.64 -2.14
N GLY A 48 8.56 -16.34 -2.40
CA GLY A 48 9.27 -15.62 -3.45
C GLY A 48 8.72 -15.90 -4.85
N GLN A 49 7.50 -16.46 -4.96
CA GLN A 49 6.87 -16.78 -6.23
C GLN A 49 5.96 -15.66 -6.71
N ILE A 50 5.90 -15.47 -8.02
CA ILE A 50 4.98 -14.50 -8.63
C ILE A 50 3.57 -15.08 -8.56
N VAL A 51 2.65 -14.32 -7.96
CA VAL A 51 1.25 -14.72 -7.78
C VAL A 51 0.29 -13.65 -8.27
N LYS A 52 -0.90 -14.09 -8.66
CA LYS A 52 -2.03 -13.21 -8.95
C LYS A 52 -2.59 -12.67 -7.63
N ASP A 53 -2.74 -11.35 -7.54
CA ASP A 53 -3.28 -10.68 -6.37
C ASP A 53 -4.22 -9.55 -6.83
N GLU A 54 -4.72 -8.78 -5.87
CA GLU A 54 -5.67 -7.71 -6.09
C GLU A 54 -5.42 -6.56 -5.12
N ILE A 55 -5.67 -5.33 -5.56
CA ILE A 55 -5.73 -4.19 -4.65
C ILE A 55 -6.99 -4.34 -3.79
N ILE A 56 -6.79 -4.49 -2.48
CA ILE A 56 -7.86 -4.59 -1.48
C ILE A 56 -8.37 -3.20 -1.13
N MET A 57 -7.46 -2.28 -0.84
CA MET A 57 -7.79 -0.90 -0.45
C MET A 57 -6.61 0.04 -0.66
N ILE A 58 -6.89 1.34 -0.71
CA ILE A 58 -5.89 2.39 -0.66
C ILE A 58 -5.85 2.94 0.77
N LEU A 59 -4.71 2.76 1.46
CA LEU A 59 -4.55 3.21 2.84
C LEU A 59 -4.38 4.73 2.87
N HIS A 60 -3.48 5.26 2.06
CA HIS A 60 -3.22 6.70 1.91
C HIS A 60 -3.10 7.03 0.43
N GLY A 61 -3.53 8.22 0.01
CA GLY A 61 -3.48 8.63 -1.40
C GLY A 61 -3.85 10.10 -1.58
N GLY A 62 -3.00 10.86 -2.30
CA GLY A 62 -3.20 12.27 -2.60
C GLY A 62 -3.09 12.58 -4.10
N SER A 63 -4.21 12.96 -4.72
CA SER A 63 -4.35 14.05 -5.71
C SER A 63 -5.61 13.95 -6.57
N LYS A 64 -6.26 12.79 -6.74
CA LYS A 64 -7.57 12.68 -7.45
C LYS A 64 -8.50 11.57 -6.94
N THR A 65 -8.08 10.82 -5.93
CA THR A 65 -8.88 9.77 -5.28
C THR A 65 -9.86 10.39 -4.28
N GLU A 66 -10.76 11.25 -4.75
CA GLU A 66 -11.93 11.64 -3.97
C GLU A 66 -12.73 10.36 -3.66
N GLY A 67 -12.64 9.84 -2.43
CA GLY A 67 -13.45 8.71 -1.95
C GLY A 67 -12.77 7.34 -1.79
N ASN A 68 -11.46 7.20 -2.03
CA ASN A 68 -10.80 5.87 -1.99
C ASN A 68 -9.73 5.71 -0.89
N SER A 69 -9.32 6.76 -0.18
CA SER A 69 -8.25 6.70 0.82
C SER A 69 -8.81 6.45 2.23
N PHE A 70 -8.46 5.32 2.85
CA PHE A 70 -9.02 4.88 4.14
C PHE A 70 -8.46 5.61 5.37
N PHE A 71 -7.27 6.18 5.27
CA PHE A 71 -6.57 6.90 6.35
C PHE A 71 -6.18 8.32 5.91
N ALA A 72 -6.84 8.90 4.90
CA ALA A 72 -6.58 10.29 4.56
C ALA A 72 -6.92 11.16 5.79
N PRO A 73 -5.96 11.90 6.36
CA PRO A 73 -6.33 12.97 7.25
C PRO A 73 -7.22 13.90 6.42
N GLN A 74 -8.47 14.12 6.85
CA GLN A 74 -9.16 15.35 6.46
C GLN A 74 -8.46 16.50 7.20
N MET A 75 -7.21 16.79 6.82
CA MET A 75 -6.71 18.13 7.05
C MET A 75 -7.65 19.04 6.27
N ASN A 76 -8.30 19.96 6.98
CA ASN A 76 -9.12 21.04 6.46
C ASN A 76 -8.26 21.98 5.58
N LEU A 77 -7.73 21.46 4.48
CA LEU A 77 -7.04 22.23 3.46
C LEU A 77 -8.14 22.86 2.63
N LYS A 78 -8.43 24.13 2.92
CA LYS A 78 -9.28 24.99 2.09
C LYS A 78 -8.80 25.10 0.63
N ASN A 79 -7.64 24.53 0.29
CA ASN A 79 -7.14 24.37 -1.06
C ASN A 79 -7.03 22.88 -1.39
N LYS A 80 -7.96 22.41 -2.22
CA LYS A 80 -8.20 21.02 -2.63
C LYS A 80 -7.10 20.42 -3.55
N GLU A 81 -5.86 20.87 -3.42
CA GLU A 81 -4.69 20.32 -4.10
C GLU A 81 -3.67 19.85 -3.07
N SER A 82 -3.94 18.69 -2.47
CA SER A 82 -3.00 18.06 -1.53
C SER A 82 -1.90 17.33 -2.31
N SER A 83 -1.08 18.12 -3.01
CA SER A 83 0.17 17.71 -3.65
C SER A 83 1.31 18.08 -2.72
N TYR A 84 1.39 17.46 -1.53
CA TYR A 84 2.45 17.76 -0.58
C TYR A 84 3.81 17.36 -1.19
N LEU A 85 4.76 18.30 -1.22
CA LEU A 85 6.11 18.07 -1.69
C LEU A 85 6.89 17.33 -0.59
N ALA A 86 7.22 16.06 -0.83
CA ALA A 86 7.96 15.23 0.12
C ALA A 86 9.28 14.72 -0.50
N PRO A 87 10.28 14.38 0.32
CA PRO A 87 11.49 13.72 -0.15
C PRO A 87 11.23 12.24 -0.50
N PHE A 88 11.68 11.82 -1.67
CA PHE A 88 11.61 10.45 -2.17
C PHE A 88 12.98 9.95 -2.62
N TYR A 89 13.26 8.68 -2.35
CA TYR A 89 14.36 7.96 -2.95
C TYR A 89 13.91 7.40 -4.29
N THR A 90 14.59 7.78 -5.37
CA THR A 90 14.46 7.18 -6.70
C THR A 90 15.63 6.24 -6.91
N ILE A 91 15.33 4.94 -7.01
CA ILE A 91 16.33 3.88 -7.13
C ILE A 91 16.30 3.37 -8.56
N THR A 92 17.46 3.32 -9.21
CA THR A 92 17.61 2.81 -10.57
C THR A 92 18.31 1.46 -10.55
N THR A 93 17.82 0.50 -11.33
CA THR A 93 18.39 -0.85 -11.45
C THR A 93 19.32 -0.97 -12.66
N SER A 94 20.06 -2.08 -12.75
CA SER A 94 20.91 -2.42 -13.91
C SER A 94 20.14 -2.63 -15.22
N PHE A 95 18.82 -2.83 -15.15
CA PHE A 95 17.94 -2.93 -16.32
C PHE A 95 17.28 -1.59 -16.67
N ASN A 96 17.70 -0.48 -16.04
CA ASN A 96 17.17 0.87 -16.18
C ASN A 96 15.70 1.04 -15.73
N GLN A 97 15.17 0.14 -14.89
CA GLN A 97 13.89 0.37 -14.21
C GLN A 97 14.14 1.22 -12.97
N THR A 98 13.18 2.08 -12.69
CA THR A 98 13.20 2.96 -11.53
C THR A 98 12.03 2.64 -10.61
N ILE A 99 12.23 2.80 -9.32
CA ILE A 99 11.14 2.85 -8.34
C ILE A 99 11.37 4.03 -7.41
N THR A 100 10.29 4.75 -7.10
CA THR A 100 10.35 5.94 -6.26
C THR A 100 9.50 5.76 -5.01
N LEU A 101 10.12 5.85 -3.83
CA LEU A 101 9.48 5.62 -2.54
C LEU A 101 10.05 6.49 -1.43
N THR A 102 9.26 6.72 -0.37
CA THR A 102 9.69 7.49 0.81
C THR A 102 10.73 6.73 1.63
N SER A 103 11.53 7.46 2.44
CA SER A 103 12.62 6.94 3.29
C SER A 103 12.35 5.60 3.97
N ASP A 104 11.20 5.47 4.64
CA ASP A 104 10.93 4.35 5.56
C ASP A 104 10.07 3.24 4.91
N HIS A 105 9.69 3.43 3.64
CA HIS A 105 8.91 2.46 2.91
C HIS A 105 9.78 1.24 2.59
N SER A 106 9.24 0.03 2.83
CA SER A 106 10.02 -1.19 2.59
C SER A 106 10.04 -1.58 1.13
N ILE A 107 11.17 -2.12 0.71
CA ILE A 107 11.35 -2.76 -0.59
C ILE A 107 12.01 -4.12 -0.42
N MET A 108 11.64 -5.06 -1.29
CA MET A 108 12.18 -6.41 -1.22
C MET A 108 13.57 -6.44 -1.86
N THR A 109 14.57 -6.78 -1.05
CA THR A 109 15.94 -7.03 -1.48
C THR A 109 16.23 -8.52 -1.52
N TYR A 110 17.28 -8.91 -2.24
CA TYR A 110 17.74 -10.30 -2.32
C TYR A 110 19.21 -10.41 -1.92
N ASN A 111 19.51 -11.29 -0.96
CA ASN A 111 20.89 -11.63 -0.62
C ASN A 111 21.35 -12.81 -1.49
N LEU A 112 22.30 -12.56 -2.40
CA LEU A 112 22.85 -13.59 -3.28
C LEU A 112 23.55 -14.74 -2.54
N GLY A 113 24.26 -14.44 -1.45
CA GLY A 113 25.01 -15.44 -0.68
C GLY A 113 24.11 -16.37 0.13
N GLU A 114 23.11 -15.80 0.79
CA GLU A 114 22.14 -16.53 1.61
C GLU A 114 20.95 -17.06 0.82
N LYS A 115 20.81 -16.66 -0.46
CA LYS A 115 19.72 -17.01 -1.37
C LYS A 115 18.33 -16.75 -0.79
N ARG A 116 18.18 -15.61 -0.09
CA ARG A 116 16.93 -15.25 0.59
C ARG A 116 16.56 -13.79 0.35
N SER A 117 15.26 -13.54 0.37
CA SER A 117 14.70 -12.20 0.29
C SER A 117 14.56 -11.56 1.68
N THR A 118 14.68 -10.23 1.74
CA THR A 118 14.48 -9.42 2.96
C THR A 118 13.74 -8.14 2.64
N MET A 119 13.10 -7.54 3.65
CA MET A 119 12.52 -6.20 3.55
C MET A 119 13.49 -5.18 4.15
N VAL A 120 13.87 -4.19 3.34
CA VAL A 120 14.81 -3.12 3.71
C VAL A 120 14.14 -1.77 3.48
N ALA A 121 14.43 -0.79 4.32
CA ALA A 121 13.90 0.58 4.12
C ALA A 121 14.65 1.28 2.97
N ALA A 122 13.99 2.19 2.26
CA ALA A 122 14.59 2.88 1.12
C ALA A 122 15.90 3.61 1.48
N ASN A 123 15.95 4.23 2.65
CA ASN A 123 17.12 4.96 3.15
C ASN A 123 18.30 4.06 3.60
N GLU A 124 18.08 2.76 3.74
CA GLU A 124 19.12 1.79 4.11
C GLU A 124 19.79 1.15 2.89
N LEU A 125 19.23 1.34 1.70
CA LEU A 125 19.74 0.77 0.45
C LEU A 125 21.07 1.40 0.02
N LYS A 126 21.89 0.59 -0.64
CA LYS A 126 23.17 0.98 -1.21
C LYS A 126 23.27 0.55 -2.67
N VAL A 127 24.06 1.30 -3.43
CA VAL A 127 24.47 0.87 -4.77
C VAL A 127 25.15 -0.50 -4.67
N ASN A 128 24.86 -1.38 -5.64
CA ASN A 128 25.20 -2.81 -5.66
C ASN A 128 24.42 -3.73 -4.72
N ASP A 129 23.47 -3.23 -3.93
CA ASP A 129 22.43 -4.10 -3.36
C ASP A 129 21.56 -4.66 -4.49
N TYR A 130 20.88 -5.78 -4.24
CA TYR A 130 20.01 -6.43 -5.23
C TYR A 130 18.55 -6.26 -4.86
N LEU A 131 17.77 -5.70 -5.78
CA LEU A 131 16.31 -5.72 -5.75
C LEU A 131 15.79 -6.95 -6.50
N LEU A 132 14.52 -7.28 -6.32
CA LEU A 132 13.86 -8.29 -7.13
C LEU A 132 13.01 -7.63 -8.21
N MET A 133 13.22 -8.05 -9.44
CA MET A 133 12.37 -7.71 -10.58
C MET A 133 11.55 -8.92 -11.01
N ALA A 134 10.31 -8.68 -11.40
CA ALA A 134 9.41 -9.70 -11.91
C ALA A 134 8.70 -9.17 -13.15
N GLU A 135 8.47 -10.07 -14.10
CA GLU A 135 7.73 -9.79 -15.32
C GLU A 135 6.48 -10.68 -15.36
N SER A 136 5.42 -10.18 -15.98
CA SER A 136 4.21 -10.98 -16.16
C SER A 136 4.52 -12.21 -17.02
N GLY A 137 4.15 -13.39 -16.54
CA GLY A 137 4.39 -14.65 -17.24
C GLY A 137 5.66 -15.39 -16.84
N THR A 138 6.53 -14.81 -16.00
CA THR A 138 7.62 -15.56 -15.36
C THR A 138 7.14 -16.20 -14.04
N GLN A 139 7.80 -17.28 -13.63
CA GLN A 139 7.49 -17.95 -12.36
C GLN A 139 8.19 -17.29 -11.17
N ASN A 140 9.48 -16.97 -11.35
CA ASN A 140 10.33 -16.47 -10.28
C ASN A 140 10.82 -15.04 -10.61
N PRO A 141 10.86 -14.13 -9.64
CA PRO A 141 11.58 -12.88 -9.76
C PRO A 141 13.08 -13.12 -9.93
N ILE A 142 13.76 -12.18 -10.59
CA ILE A 142 15.21 -12.18 -10.79
C ILE A 142 15.87 -11.07 -9.95
N PRO A 143 17.04 -11.34 -9.34
CA PRO A 143 17.80 -10.31 -8.65
C PRO A 143 18.46 -9.35 -9.64
N VAL A 144 18.32 -8.05 -9.40
CA VAL A 144 18.91 -6.98 -10.22
C VAL A 144 19.65 -6.00 -9.32
N SER A 145 20.86 -5.60 -9.71
CA SER A 145 21.68 -4.71 -8.90
C SER A 145 21.20 -3.26 -9.02
N ILE A 146 21.29 -2.51 -7.93
CA ILE A 146 21.05 -1.07 -7.89
C ILE A 146 22.26 -0.34 -8.49
N THR A 147 22.01 0.53 -9.46
CA THR A 147 23.03 1.34 -10.15
C THR A 147 23.10 2.77 -9.63
N SER A 148 21.97 3.35 -9.22
CA SER A 148 21.92 4.68 -8.61
C SER A 148 20.80 4.82 -7.60
N ILE A 149 20.98 5.75 -6.65
CA ILE A 149 19.99 6.13 -5.65
C ILE A 149 20.02 7.66 -5.56
N GLU A 150 18.90 8.31 -5.81
CA GLU A 150 18.77 9.77 -5.82
C GLU A 150 17.67 10.22 -4.85
N LEU A 151 17.95 11.26 -4.06
CA LEU A 151 16.94 11.89 -3.20
C LEU A 151 16.32 13.08 -3.94
N LEU A 152 15.05 12.94 -4.32
CA LEU A 152 14.30 13.94 -5.09
C LEU A 152 13.06 14.37 -4.32
N TYR A 153 12.72 15.67 -4.39
CA TYR A 153 11.47 16.17 -3.84
C TYR A 153 10.37 16.02 -4.90
N LYS A 154 9.31 15.27 -4.56
CA LYS A 154 8.21 14.95 -5.47
C LYS A 154 6.86 15.12 -4.77
N THR A 155 5.81 15.29 -5.56
CA THR A 155 4.43 15.44 -5.10
C THR A 155 3.59 14.24 -5.53
N GLY A 156 2.60 13.90 -4.73
CA GLY A 156 1.70 12.79 -5.04
C GLY A 156 2.25 11.45 -4.55
N PHE A 157 1.44 10.78 -3.75
CA PHE A 157 1.84 9.57 -3.08
C PHE A 157 0.63 8.66 -2.89
N ILE A 158 0.88 7.36 -2.78
CA ILE A 158 -0.16 6.38 -2.53
C ILE A 158 0.40 5.17 -1.77
N THR A 159 -0.45 4.53 -0.98
CA THR A 159 -0.15 3.33 -0.23
C THR A 159 -1.23 2.28 -0.49
N PRO A 160 -1.17 1.57 -1.63
CA PRO A 160 -2.09 0.47 -1.92
C PRO A 160 -1.78 -0.75 -1.05
N MET A 161 -2.81 -1.52 -0.73
CA MET A 161 -2.68 -2.77 0.01
C MET A 161 -3.20 -3.94 -0.81
N THR A 162 -2.41 -5.00 -0.91
CA THR A 162 -2.77 -6.29 -1.51
C THR A 162 -2.97 -7.38 -0.45
N TYR A 163 -3.44 -8.56 -0.84
CA TYR A 163 -3.54 -9.68 0.09
C TYR A 163 -2.17 -10.13 0.59
N THR A 164 -1.23 -10.36 -0.33
CA THR A 164 0.14 -10.80 -0.03
C THR A 164 0.99 -9.72 0.64
N GLY A 165 0.61 -8.44 0.51
CA GLY A 165 1.34 -7.30 1.09
C GLY A 165 2.61 -6.93 0.32
N THR A 166 2.72 -7.36 -0.94
CA THR A 166 3.70 -6.85 -1.90
C THR A 166 2.99 -6.46 -3.21
N LEU A 167 3.70 -5.80 -4.12
CA LEU A 167 3.18 -5.32 -5.40
C LEU A 167 4.32 -5.13 -6.39
N LEU A 168 4.08 -5.39 -7.68
CA LEU A 168 5.04 -5.07 -8.74
C LEU A 168 4.87 -3.62 -9.21
N VAL A 169 5.84 -2.76 -8.88
CA VAL A 169 5.88 -1.34 -9.26
C VAL A 169 7.03 -1.14 -10.24
N ASN A 170 6.72 -0.71 -11.47
CA ASN A 170 7.66 -0.64 -12.59
C ASN A 170 8.43 -1.96 -12.83
N GLY A 171 7.82 -3.10 -12.49
CA GLY A 171 8.43 -4.43 -12.56
C GLY A 171 9.34 -4.78 -11.37
N ILE A 172 9.44 -3.92 -10.36
CA ILE A 172 10.23 -4.14 -9.14
C ILE A 172 9.30 -4.53 -7.99
N VAL A 173 9.71 -5.49 -7.16
CA VAL A 173 8.92 -5.99 -6.03
C VAL A 173 8.99 -5.00 -4.86
N ALA A 174 7.89 -4.30 -4.62
CA ALA A 174 7.72 -3.37 -3.50
C ALA A 174 6.86 -3.96 -2.38
N SER A 175 7.11 -3.56 -1.14
CA SER A 175 6.21 -3.86 -0.02
C SER A 175 5.00 -2.92 -0.06
N CYS A 176 3.87 -3.34 0.49
CA CYS A 176 2.75 -2.46 0.81
C CYS A 176 2.93 -1.71 2.15
N TYR A 177 4.04 -1.94 2.87
CA TYR A 177 4.26 -1.46 4.25
C TYR A 177 5.62 -0.82 4.49
N VAL A 178 5.76 -0.16 5.66
CA VAL A 178 7.03 0.26 6.27
C VAL A 178 7.81 -0.87 6.91
N LYS A 179 9.11 -0.61 7.08
CA LYS A 179 9.96 -1.37 8.00
C LYS A 179 9.87 -0.74 9.38
N HIS A 180 8.80 -1.03 10.13
CA HIS A 180 8.77 -0.66 11.55
C HIS A 180 9.40 -1.79 12.38
N HIS A 181 10.59 -1.58 12.96
CA HIS A 181 11.25 -2.45 13.95
C HIS A 181 11.14 -3.98 13.70
N ASN A 182 11.39 -4.47 12.48
CA ASN A 182 11.31 -5.89 12.08
C ASN A 182 9.91 -6.54 12.17
N LYS A 183 8.84 -5.75 12.14
CA LYS A 183 7.46 -6.19 12.37
C LYS A 183 6.61 -6.22 11.11
N TYR A 184 7.19 -6.59 9.96
CA TYR A 184 6.42 -6.80 8.70
C TYR A 184 5.20 -7.71 8.93
N ASN A 185 5.36 -8.78 9.72
CA ASN A 185 4.27 -9.67 10.10
C ASN A 185 3.20 -9.00 10.98
N GLU A 186 3.55 -7.97 11.76
CA GLU A 186 2.57 -7.27 12.59
C GLU A 186 1.66 -6.39 11.75
N MET A 187 2.17 -5.70 10.71
CA MET A 187 1.30 -4.94 9.80
C MET A 187 0.35 -5.86 9.04
N HIS A 188 0.85 -7.02 8.60
CA HIS A 188 0.01 -8.09 8.06
C HIS A 188 -1.09 -8.54 9.02
N THR A 189 -0.76 -8.71 10.30
CA THR A 189 -1.70 -9.14 11.35
C THR A 189 -2.72 -8.06 11.67
N ILE A 190 -2.26 -6.82 11.86
CA ILE A 190 -3.10 -5.66 12.16
C ILE A 190 -4.11 -5.42 11.03
N LEU A 191 -3.69 -5.59 9.78
CA LEU A 191 -4.54 -5.36 8.60
C LEU A 191 -5.28 -6.62 8.13
N TYR A 192 -5.06 -7.78 8.76
CA TYR A 192 -5.74 -9.04 8.44
C TYR A 192 -7.26 -8.92 8.47
N PRO A 193 -7.89 -8.25 9.45
CA PRO A 193 -9.34 -8.19 9.48
C PRO A 193 -9.96 -7.40 8.31
N PHE A 194 -9.24 -6.40 7.76
CA PHE A 194 -9.69 -5.70 6.55
C PHE A 194 -9.63 -6.62 5.33
N ARG A 195 -8.59 -7.45 5.21
CA ARG A 195 -8.54 -8.50 4.15
C ARG A 195 -9.71 -9.45 4.28
N LEU A 196 -9.95 -9.96 5.48
CA LEU A 196 -11.04 -10.90 5.73
C LEU A 196 -12.40 -10.28 5.38
N TYR A 197 -12.66 -9.06 5.82
CA TYR A 197 -13.89 -8.33 5.49
C TYR A 197 -14.04 -8.15 3.97
N TYR A 198 -12.98 -7.74 3.28
CA TYR A 198 -12.99 -7.55 1.83
C TYR A 198 -13.44 -8.82 1.10
N TYR A 199 -12.80 -9.96 1.39
CA TYR A 199 -13.14 -11.23 0.71
C TYR A 199 -14.51 -11.76 1.12
N LEU A 200 -14.90 -11.65 2.40
CA LEU A 200 -16.25 -12.02 2.84
C LEU A 200 -17.31 -11.22 2.08
N MET A 201 -17.14 -9.90 1.97
CA MET A 201 -18.09 -9.05 1.27
C MET A 201 -18.14 -9.37 -0.23
N LYS A 202 -16.98 -9.61 -0.84
CA LYS A 202 -16.88 -9.96 -2.25
C LYS A 202 -17.55 -11.31 -2.58
N ASP A 203 -17.30 -12.33 -1.76
CA ASP A 203 -17.82 -13.68 -1.98
C ASP A 203 -19.32 -13.76 -1.71
N ILE A 204 -19.79 -13.12 -0.62
CA ILE A 204 -21.21 -13.15 -0.21
C ILE A 204 -22.07 -12.30 -1.15
N PHE A 205 -21.62 -11.09 -1.47
CA PHE A 205 -22.45 -10.10 -2.16
C PHE A 205 -22.11 -9.94 -3.65
N ARG A 206 -21.14 -10.70 -4.18
CA ARG A 206 -20.63 -10.57 -5.57
C ARG A 206 -20.36 -9.10 -5.95
N LEU A 207 -19.93 -8.30 -4.97
CA LEU A 207 -19.77 -6.87 -5.17
C LEU A 207 -18.68 -6.62 -6.21
N THR A 208 -19.06 -5.92 -7.28
CA THR A 208 -18.14 -5.41 -8.30
C THR A 208 -17.58 -4.04 -7.91
N ALA A 209 -17.94 -3.51 -6.73
CA ALA A 209 -17.60 -2.17 -6.24
C ALA A 209 -16.90 -2.21 -4.87
N GLU A 210 -16.21 -1.11 -4.53
CA GLU A 210 -15.46 -0.87 -3.28
C GLU A 210 -16.25 -1.35 -2.05
N PRO A 211 -15.87 -2.47 -1.41
CA PRO A 211 -16.67 -3.08 -0.34
C PRO A 211 -16.56 -2.30 0.98
N PHE A 212 -15.68 -1.30 1.06
CA PHE A 212 -15.47 -0.50 2.25
C PHE A 212 -16.33 0.77 2.20
N PRO A 213 -17.35 0.92 3.07
CA PRO A 213 -18.21 2.10 3.07
C PRO A 213 -17.43 3.36 3.47
N ILE A 214 -17.83 4.51 2.91
CA ILE A 214 -17.19 5.82 3.13
C ILE A 214 -17.09 6.16 4.62
N GLU A 215 -18.09 5.82 5.45
CA GLU A 215 -18.05 6.06 6.90
C GLU A 215 -16.90 5.33 7.61
N MET A 216 -16.53 4.14 7.13
CA MET A 216 -15.41 3.38 7.68
C MET A 216 -14.06 4.01 7.30
N GLN A 217 -14.00 4.68 6.14
CA GLN A 217 -12.84 5.44 5.67
C GLN A 217 -12.64 6.75 6.45
N VAL A 218 -13.70 7.32 7.04
CA VAL A 218 -13.67 8.66 7.68
C VAL A 218 -13.41 8.59 9.20
N ASN A 219 -13.87 7.54 9.89
CA ASN A 219 -13.77 7.45 11.35
C ASN A 219 -12.46 6.85 11.90
N SER A 220 -11.47 6.58 11.04
CA SER A 220 -10.28 5.78 11.41
C SER A 220 -9.10 6.58 11.99
N MET A 221 -9.15 7.92 12.06
CA MET A 221 -8.05 8.72 12.63
C MET A 221 -8.50 9.94 13.42
N VAL A 222 -8.60 9.79 14.75
CA VAL A 222 -8.41 10.89 15.71
C VAL A 222 -7.63 10.36 16.92
N LYS A 223 -6.30 10.41 16.84
CA LYS A 223 -5.32 10.88 17.86
C LYS A 223 -3.93 10.32 17.57
N GLU A 224 -2.97 11.24 17.45
CA GLU A 224 -1.59 11.02 16.96
C GLU A 224 -0.66 10.26 17.92
N ASP A 225 -1.10 9.83 19.11
CA ASP A 225 -0.16 9.31 20.13
C ASP A 225 -0.45 7.89 20.66
N GLU A 226 -1.34 7.12 20.03
CA GLU A 226 -1.58 5.73 20.43
C GLU A 226 -1.39 4.76 19.25
N PHE A 227 -0.42 3.86 19.44
CA PHE A 227 -0.14 2.63 18.68
C PHE A 227 -1.21 2.26 17.64
N TYR A 228 -0.84 2.23 16.35
CA TYR A 228 -1.68 1.89 15.18
C TYR A 228 -2.67 0.72 15.38
N GLY A 229 -2.38 -0.25 16.26
CA GLY A 229 -3.29 -1.33 16.59
C GLY A 229 -4.58 -0.89 17.33
N HIS A 230 -4.53 0.13 18.18
CA HIS A 230 -5.68 0.53 19.00
C HIS A 230 -6.73 1.30 18.19
N SER A 231 -6.29 2.14 17.24
CA SER A 231 -7.19 2.82 16.30
C SER A 231 -7.90 1.82 15.37
N ILE A 232 -7.18 0.82 14.87
CA ILE A 232 -7.73 -0.22 13.99
C ILE A 232 -8.75 -1.11 14.72
N ILE A 233 -8.44 -1.55 15.95
CA ILE A 233 -9.41 -2.30 16.79
C ILE A 233 -10.65 -1.45 17.06
N ARG A 234 -10.50 -0.15 17.28
CA ARG A 234 -11.62 0.78 17.49
C ARG A 234 -12.45 0.99 16.23
N SER A 235 -11.83 1.15 15.06
CA SER A 235 -12.53 1.24 13.77
C SER A 235 -13.28 -0.05 13.45
N MET A 236 -12.70 -1.21 13.74
CA MET A 236 -13.40 -2.49 13.66
C MET A 236 -14.55 -2.60 14.67
N HIS A 237 -14.37 -2.07 15.89
CA HIS A 237 -15.42 -2.03 16.90
C HIS A 237 -16.56 -1.08 16.51
N GLN A 238 -16.26 0.02 15.81
CA GLN A 238 -17.26 0.93 15.23
C GLN A 238 -17.93 0.33 13.99
N ALA A 239 -17.25 -0.57 13.26
CA ALA A 239 -17.84 -1.35 12.19
C ALA A 239 -18.74 -2.50 12.72
N LYS A 240 -18.66 -2.88 14.01
CA LYS A 240 -19.54 -3.92 14.60
C LYS A 240 -21.04 -3.69 14.36
N PRO A 241 -21.63 -2.51 14.53
CA PRO A 241 -23.03 -2.28 14.19
C PRO A 241 -23.32 -2.48 12.70
N ILE A 242 -22.42 -2.08 11.80
CA ILE A 242 -22.56 -2.29 10.35
C ILE A 242 -22.49 -3.80 10.03
N ILE A 243 -21.51 -4.51 10.59
CA ILE A 243 -21.38 -5.97 10.47
C ILE A 243 -22.61 -6.66 11.08
N LYS A 244 -23.14 -6.18 12.21
CA LYS A 244 -24.35 -6.70 12.84
C LYS A 244 -25.59 -6.47 11.96
N TYR A 245 -25.72 -5.30 11.35
CA TYR A 245 -26.79 -5.00 10.39
C TYR A 245 -26.68 -5.87 9.13
N ILE A 246 -25.48 -6.03 8.58
CA ILE A 246 -25.22 -6.90 7.42
C ILE A 246 -25.55 -8.37 7.77
N VAL A 247 -25.16 -8.85 8.95
CA VAL A 247 -25.49 -10.20 9.43
C VAL A 247 -26.98 -10.36 9.74
N GLN A 248 -27.64 -9.32 10.28
CA GLN A 248 -29.09 -9.33 10.52
C GLN A 248 -29.88 -9.32 9.20
N ASP A 249 -29.49 -8.52 8.21
CA ASP A 249 -30.05 -8.53 6.86
C ASP A 249 -29.77 -9.86 6.15
N LEU A 250 -28.59 -10.48 6.36
CA LEU A 250 -28.27 -11.81 5.85
C LEU A 250 -29.22 -12.87 6.42
N VAL A 251 -29.45 -12.85 7.74
CA VAL A 251 -30.39 -13.75 8.38
C VAL A 251 -31.82 -13.47 7.87
N PHE A 252 -32.21 -12.20 7.73
CA PHE A 252 -33.56 -11.84 7.26
C PHE A 252 -33.82 -12.28 5.81
N HIS A 253 -32.85 -12.10 4.91
CA HIS A 253 -32.98 -12.54 3.51
C HIS A 253 -32.83 -14.05 3.29
N THR A 254 -32.10 -14.74 4.17
CA THR A 254 -32.00 -16.22 4.11
C THR A 254 -33.27 -16.89 4.65
N PHE A 255 -34.01 -16.25 5.56
CA PHE A 255 -35.27 -16.77 6.11
C PHE A 255 -36.52 -16.42 5.31
N LEU A 256 -36.46 -15.47 4.36
CA LEU A 256 -37.59 -15.10 3.49
C LEU A 256 -37.60 -15.83 2.13
N ASN A 257 -36.60 -16.67 1.85
CA ASN A 257 -36.51 -17.50 0.64
C ASN A 257 -36.60 -19.02 0.95
N ILE A 258 -37.34 -19.40 2.00
CA ILE A 258 -37.83 -20.77 2.25
C ILE A 258 -39.35 -20.74 2.24
#